data_AF-A0A9E4I002-F1
#
_entry.id   AF-A0A9E4I002-F1
#
_cell.length_a   1.000
_cell.length_b   1.000
_cell.length_c   1.000
_cell.angle_alpha   90.00
_cell.angle_beta   90.00
_cell.angle_gamma   90.00
#
_symmetry.space_group_name_H-M   'P 1'
#
loop_
_entity.id
_entity.type
_entity.pdbx_description
1 polymer ?
#
loop_
_entity_poly.entity_id
_entity_poly.type
_entity_poly.pdbx_seq_one_letter_code
_entity_poly.pdbx_strand_id
1 'polypeptide(L)'
;MTHGHLIARALFGACLVILPVACAAAETIITWENRFWDRAGNADLALPLPCGGAMAFQRVDTPVPEGNPATDRAIQMGLASSEAGYVDYLRRAFIRGGFGDPEDGSAFYYIGRYELTRDQHAALLGTCPRPSLAGTVPASGLSWFDAVDAARRMTEWLRQNAPGALPHEDEAPGYIRLPTEVEWEYAVRGGAAVDGSVFNQRTYPLDGPMRDHGWHQGADSARGNLRPVGLLGPNPVGLHDVYGNVEEIMFEPFRLNALGRLHGQAGGVVTRGGSILSRASELSSGLRQEFPVYSMTDGRPVALDTFGVRLVIGIHLSLSTERTNRLRNAWLDRFNDSGDADTNASLTEILDALIADELELERRLILETARLRANARLAGARP
;
A
#
# COMPACT_ATOMS: atom_id res chain seq x y z
N MET A 1 -7.97 45.83 87.12
CA MET A 1 -9.38 45.36 87.02
C MET A 1 -9.94 45.81 85.68
N THR A 2 -10.95 45.10 85.19
CA THR A 2 -11.71 45.26 83.94
C THR A 2 -11.05 44.77 82.64
N HIS A 3 -11.58 43.63 82.18
CA HIS A 3 -11.41 43.01 80.87
C HIS A 3 -12.12 43.82 79.77
N GLY A 4 -11.53 43.89 78.59
CA GLY A 4 -12.18 44.29 77.35
C GLY A 4 -11.94 43.22 76.28
N HIS A 5 -12.98 42.47 75.93
CA HIS A 5 -12.97 41.50 74.82
C HIS A 5 -13.11 42.23 73.49
N LEU A 6 -12.18 42.00 72.56
CA LEU A 6 -12.36 42.29 71.14
C LEU A 6 -12.33 40.97 70.34
N ILE A 7 -13.42 40.73 69.61
CA ILE A 7 -13.61 39.60 68.70
C ILE A 7 -12.97 39.97 67.36
N ALA A 8 -11.96 39.23 66.91
CA ALA A 8 -11.44 39.29 65.55
C ALA A 8 -11.80 38.01 64.80
N ARG A 9 -12.59 38.16 63.73
CA ARG A 9 -13.03 37.10 62.81
C ARG A 9 -11.85 36.66 61.94
N ALA A 10 -11.53 35.37 61.95
CA ALA A 10 -10.59 34.74 61.02
C ALA A 10 -11.29 34.42 59.69
N LEU A 11 -10.79 34.98 58.59
CA LEU A 11 -11.14 34.63 57.21
C LEU A 11 -10.32 33.38 56.81
N PHE A 12 -10.99 32.24 56.64
CA PHE A 12 -10.40 31.06 56.00
C PHE A 12 -10.52 31.21 54.48
N GLY A 13 -9.40 31.49 53.81
CA GLY A 13 -9.29 31.38 52.36
C GLY A 13 -9.12 29.92 51.97
N ALA A 14 -10.11 29.35 51.28
CA ALA A 14 -10.02 28.00 50.71
C ALA A 14 -9.14 28.05 49.45
N CYS A 15 -7.95 27.47 49.54
CA CYS A 15 -7.07 27.24 48.39
C CYS A 15 -7.60 26.03 47.61
N LEU A 16 -8.25 26.28 46.47
CA LEU A 16 -8.75 25.23 45.59
C LEU A 16 -7.55 24.62 44.81
N VAL A 17 -7.08 23.47 45.25
CA VAL A 17 -6.07 22.69 44.53
C VAL A 17 -6.75 22.03 43.33
N ILE A 18 -6.50 22.55 42.13
CA ILE A 18 -6.91 21.92 40.87
C ILE A 18 -5.94 20.79 40.61
N LEU A 19 -6.34 19.56 40.93
CA LEU A 19 -5.62 18.36 40.51
C LEU A 19 -5.81 18.17 38.99
N PRO A 20 -4.75 17.86 38.23
CA PRO A 20 -4.90 17.53 36.83
C PRO A 20 -5.67 16.21 36.73
N VAL A 21 -6.83 16.24 36.07
CA VAL A 21 -7.53 15.04 35.65
C VAL A 21 -6.61 14.37 34.63
N ALA A 22 -5.90 13.32 35.06
CA ALA A 22 -5.25 12.40 34.16
C ALA A 22 -6.34 11.79 33.28
N CYS A 23 -6.41 12.24 32.03
CA CYS A 23 -7.20 11.58 31.00
C CYS A 23 -6.54 10.21 30.78
N ALA A 24 -7.07 9.19 31.44
CA ALA A 24 -6.70 7.81 31.13
C ALA A 24 -7.08 7.57 29.67
N ALA A 25 -6.09 7.47 28.79
CA ALA A 25 -6.32 6.96 27.45
C ALA A 25 -6.98 5.59 27.62
N ALA A 26 -8.21 5.45 27.13
CA ALA A 26 -8.88 4.16 27.13
C ALA A 26 -7.98 3.21 26.32
N GLU A 27 -7.38 2.20 26.95
CA GLU A 27 -6.77 1.10 26.24
C GLU A 27 -7.85 0.52 25.31
N THR A 28 -7.68 0.70 24.01
CA THR A 28 -8.57 0.10 23.02
C THR A 28 -8.33 -1.39 22.99
N ILE A 29 -9.16 -2.12 23.74
CA ILE A 29 -9.11 -3.57 23.83
C ILE A 29 -9.80 -4.17 22.61
N ILE A 30 -9.03 -4.89 21.79
CA ILE A 30 -9.58 -5.77 20.75
C ILE A 30 -10.34 -6.89 21.47
N THR A 31 -11.63 -7.02 21.19
CA THR A 31 -12.52 -8.02 21.83
C THR A 31 -12.94 -9.14 20.89
N TRP A 32 -12.81 -8.95 19.57
CA TRP A 32 -13.11 -10.00 18.60
C TRP A 32 -12.07 -11.13 18.72
N GLU A 33 -12.56 -12.38 18.68
CA GLU A 33 -11.68 -13.54 18.61
C GLU A 33 -10.77 -13.46 17.37
N ASN A 34 -9.52 -13.90 17.51
CA ASN A 34 -8.48 -13.76 16.49
C ASN A 34 -8.92 -14.26 15.10
N ARG A 35 -9.67 -15.37 15.06
CA ARG A 35 -10.21 -15.98 13.84
C ARG A 35 -11.08 -15.06 12.96
N PHE A 36 -11.55 -13.93 13.50
CA PHE A 36 -12.40 -12.97 12.79
C PHE A 36 -11.63 -11.77 12.21
N TRP A 37 -10.35 -11.60 12.53
CA TRP A 37 -9.55 -10.46 12.04
C TRP A 37 -8.11 -10.80 11.67
N ASP A 38 -7.49 -11.82 12.29
CA ASP A 38 -6.22 -12.43 11.88
C ASP A 38 -6.29 -13.96 11.99
N ARG A 39 -6.94 -14.59 11.01
CA ARG A 39 -7.19 -16.04 11.04
C ARG A 39 -5.91 -16.87 11.14
N ALA A 40 -4.84 -16.45 10.47
CA ALA A 40 -3.56 -17.16 10.51
C ALA A 40 -2.73 -16.81 11.77
N GLY A 41 -3.01 -15.70 12.44
CA GLY A 41 -2.50 -15.40 13.78
C GLY A 41 -1.03 -15.01 13.86
N ASN A 42 -0.50 -14.42 12.80
CA ASN A 42 0.91 -14.02 12.68
C ASN A 42 1.06 -12.69 11.94
N ALA A 43 0.08 -11.80 12.07
CA ALA A 43 0.21 -10.43 11.60
C ALA A 43 1.31 -9.67 12.37
N ASP A 44 2.05 -8.81 11.68
CA ASP A 44 3.08 -7.97 12.30
C ASP A 44 2.51 -6.79 13.07
N LEU A 45 1.30 -6.36 12.71
CA LEU A 45 0.61 -5.24 13.34
C LEU A 45 -0.91 -5.50 13.38
N ALA A 46 -1.51 -5.28 14.54
CA ALA A 46 -2.96 -5.29 14.72
C ALA A 46 -3.44 -3.86 15.01
N LEU A 47 -4.31 -3.33 14.16
CA LEU A 47 -4.96 -2.05 14.39
C LEU A 47 -6.38 -2.28 14.94
N PRO A 48 -6.74 -1.70 16.10
CA PRO A 48 -8.09 -1.80 16.62
C PRO A 48 -9.07 -1.06 15.70
N LEU A 49 -10.32 -1.51 15.73
CA LEU A 49 -11.45 -0.90 15.03
C LEU A 49 -12.56 -0.56 16.05
N PRO A 50 -13.56 0.25 15.65
CA PRO A 50 -14.79 0.38 16.42
C PRO A 50 -15.38 -0.98 16.83
N CYS A 51 -16.22 -0.96 17.86
CA CYS A 51 -16.98 -2.14 18.29
C CYS A 51 -16.09 -3.32 18.76
N GLY A 52 -14.85 -3.02 19.18
CA GLY A 52 -13.87 -3.99 19.65
C GLY A 52 -13.32 -4.91 18.56
N GLY A 53 -13.46 -4.52 17.29
CA GLY A 53 -12.86 -5.22 16.15
C GLY A 53 -11.38 -4.89 15.98
N ALA A 54 -10.78 -5.52 14.97
CA ALA A 54 -9.41 -5.24 14.57
C ALA A 54 -9.19 -5.55 13.09
N MET A 55 -8.05 -5.07 12.56
CA MET A 55 -7.56 -5.39 11.24
C MET A 55 -6.07 -5.75 11.31
N ALA A 56 -5.71 -6.85 10.65
CA ALA A 56 -4.35 -7.36 10.54
C ALA A 56 -3.57 -6.66 9.43
N PHE A 57 -2.33 -6.28 9.72
CA PHE A 57 -1.37 -5.71 8.77
C PHE A 57 -0.07 -6.50 8.78
N GLN A 58 0.56 -6.57 7.61
CA GLN A 58 1.84 -7.21 7.39
C GLN A 58 2.87 -6.15 6.99
N ARG A 59 4.07 -6.24 7.54
CA ARG A 59 5.22 -5.43 7.17
C ARG A 59 5.74 -5.87 5.80
N VAL A 60 6.00 -4.90 4.94
CA VAL A 60 6.62 -5.09 3.63
C VAL A 60 7.92 -4.31 3.61
N ASP A 61 9.04 -5.02 3.67
CA ASP A 61 10.36 -4.40 3.59
C ASP A 61 10.67 -3.91 2.19
N THR A 62 11.20 -2.70 2.11
CA THR A 62 11.69 -2.04 0.90
C THR A 62 13.14 -1.62 1.15
N PRO A 63 14.08 -2.58 1.20
CA PRO A 63 15.47 -2.27 1.49
C PRO A 63 16.03 -1.33 0.42
N VAL A 64 16.50 -0.19 0.89
CA VAL A 64 17.13 0.89 0.12
C VAL A 64 18.57 1.04 0.63
N PRO A 65 19.54 1.37 -0.24
CA PRO A 65 20.89 1.70 0.19
C PRO A 65 20.87 2.76 1.31
N GLU A 66 21.69 2.56 2.35
CA GLU A 66 21.66 3.31 3.60
C GLU A 66 21.78 4.84 3.45
N GLY A 67 21.25 5.56 4.44
CA GLY A 67 21.70 6.91 4.79
C GLY A 67 21.03 8.08 4.06
N ASN A 68 20.30 7.85 2.97
CA ASN A 68 19.62 8.94 2.24
C ASN A 68 18.08 8.73 2.18
N PRO A 69 17.27 9.62 2.81
CA PRO A 69 15.81 9.49 2.86
C PRO A 69 15.11 9.70 1.50
N ALA A 70 15.84 10.20 0.51
CA ALA A 70 15.35 10.38 -0.84
C ALA A 70 15.70 9.17 -1.76
N THR A 71 16.52 8.22 -1.31
CA THR A 71 16.81 6.97 -2.02
C THR A 71 15.58 6.08 -2.10
N ASP A 72 15.34 5.49 -3.26
CA ASP A 72 14.29 4.52 -3.52
C ASP A 72 14.86 3.27 -4.21
N ARG A 73 14.05 2.22 -4.26
CA ARG A 73 14.38 0.98 -4.93
C ARG A 73 13.71 0.95 -6.29
N ALA A 74 14.50 0.85 -7.36
CA ALA A 74 13.98 0.55 -8.68
C ALA A 74 13.46 -0.89 -8.74
N ILE A 75 12.27 -1.07 -9.31
CA ILE A 75 11.65 -2.38 -9.53
C ILE A 75 11.08 -2.45 -10.94
N GLN A 76 10.91 -3.67 -11.44
CA GLN A 76 10.26 -3.94 -12.70
C GLN A 76 8.84 -4.46 -12.42
N MET A 77 7.82 -3.72 -12.88
CA MET A 77 6.42 -4.11 -12.78
C MET A 77 5.91 -4.64 -14.12
N GLY A 78 4.78 -5.35 -14.09
CA GLY A 78 4.10 -5.89 -15.26
C GLY A 78 4.64 -7.24 -15.73
N LEU A 79 4.28 -7.62 -16.96
CA LEU A 79 4.66 -8.87 -17.59
C LEU A 79 5.32 -8.64 -18.96
N ALA A 80 6.35 -9.43 -19.26
CA ALA A 80 7.04 -9.44 -20.55
C ALA A 80 6.26 -10.25 -21.60
N SER A 81 5.01 -9.88 -21.86
CA SER A 81 4.15 -10.57 -22.82
C SER A 81 3.49 -9.58 -23.78
N SER A 82 3.34 -9.98 -25.04
CA SER A 82 2.55 -9.22 -26.01
C SER A 82 1.06 -9.17 -25.63
N GLU A 83 0.57 -10.16 -24.89
CA GLU A 83 -0.80 -10.19 -24.35
C GLU A 83 -1.02 -9.09 -23.29
N ALA A 84 0.03 -8.70 -22.58
CA ALA A 84 -0.03 -7.65 -21.56
C ALA A 84 -0.26 -6.26 -22.18
N GLY A 85 0.27 -6.06 -23.39
CA GLY A 85 -0.03 -4.91 -24.24
C GLY A 85 0.11 -3.54 -23.53
N TYR A 86 -0.85 -2.65 -23.75
CA TYR A 86 -0.84 -1.31 -23.13
C TYR A 86 -1.31 -1.32 -21.67
N VAL A 87 -1.75 -2.46 -21.13
CA VAL A 87 -2.37 -2.52 -19.80
C VAL A 87 -1.30 -2.78 -18.75
N ASP A 88 -0.61 -3.91 -18.85
CA ASP A 88 0.31 -4.44 -17.83
C ASP A 88 1.66 -4.88 -18.40
N TYR A 89 2.06 -4.39 -19.58
CA TYR A 89 3.43 -4.63 -20.05
C TYR A 89 4.47 -4.12 -19.04
N LEU A 90 5.70 -4.62 -19.20
CA LEU A 90 6.84 -4.23 -18.39
C LEU A 90 6.98 -2.70 -18.27
N ARG A 91 7.11 -2.20 -17.04
CA ARG A 91 7.52 -0.81 -16.74
C ARG A 91 8.44 -0.73 -15.54
N ARG A 92 9.38 0.20 -15.58
CA ARG A 92 10.19 0.55 -14.41
C ARG A 92 9.34 1.36 -13.44
N ALA A 93 9.45 1.06 -12.15
CA ALA A 93 8.86 1.82 -11.07
C ALA A 93 9.87 1.97 -9.93
N PHE A 94 9.51 2.77 -8.94
CA PHE A 94 10.34 3.05 -7.78
C PHE A 94 9.50 2.92 -6.53
N ILE A 95 10.03 2.26 -5.52
CA ILE A 95 9.34 2.03 -4.25
C ILE A 95 10.23 2.38 -3.07
N ARG A 96 9.61 2.99 -2.07
CA ARG A 96 10.19 3.22 -0.74
C ARG A 96 9.05 3.21 0.27
N GLY A 97 9.20 2.45 1.35
CA GLY A 97 8.31 2.46 2.50
C GLY A 97 8.31 3.80 3.22
N GLY A 98 7.22 4.08 3.93
CA GLY A 98 7.05 5.33 4.66
C GLY A 98 7.85 5.41 5.96
N PHE A 99 8.12 4.26 6.56
CA PHE A 99 8.73 4.11 7.88
C PHE A 99 10.18 3.63 7.75
N GLY A 100 11.07 4.13 8.60
CA GLY A 100 12.43 3.65 8.73
C GLY A 100 12.56 2.62 9.85
N ASP A 101 13.28 1.54 9.59
CA ASP A 101 13.69 0.61 10.63
C ASP A 101 14.84 1.23 11.43
N PRO A 102 14.72 1.39 12.77
CA PRO A 102 15.77 1.98 13.58
C PRO A 102 17.01 1.08 13.73
N GLU A 103 16.92 -0.22 13.46
CA GLU A 103 18.02 -1.17 13.62
C GLU A 103 18.98 -1.14 12.43
N ASP A 104 18.45 -1.16 11.20
CA ASP A 104 19.25 -1.26 9.98
C ASP A 104 19.04 -0.11 8.98
N GLY A 105 18.15 0.84 9.29
CA GLY A 105 17.84 1.99 8.43
C GLY A 105 17.07 1.64 7.16
N SER A 106 16.63 0.40 6.98
CA SER A 106 15.80 -0.01 5.85
C SER A 106 14.43 0.66 5.90
N ALA A 107 13.81 0.87 4.73
CA ALA A 107 12.47 1.43 4.67
C ALA A 107 11.44 0.31 4.60
N PHE A 108 10.27 0.48 5.22
CA PHE A 108 9.15 -0.46 5.12
C PHE A 108 7.80 0.26 5.16
N TYR A 109 6.75 -0.46 4.81
CA TYR A 109 5.37 -0.03 5.00
C TYR A 109 4.49 -1.19 5.45
N TYR A 110 3.30 -0.88 5.94
CA TYR A 110 2.32 -1.89 6.33
C TYR A 110 1.18 -1.94 5.33
N ILE A 111 0.78 -3.15 4.93
CA ILE A 111 -0.38 -3.41 4.08
C ILE A 111 -1.30 -4.42 4.78
N GLY A 112 -2.60 -4.25 4.61
CA GLY A 112 -3.62 -5.14 5.16
C GLY A 112 -3.34 -6.57 4.73
N ARG A 113 -3.34 -7.49 5.70
CA ARG A 113 -3.03 -8.90 5.45
C ARG A 113 -4.11 -9.61 4.63
N TYR A 114 -5.34 -9.12 4.77
CA TYR A 114 -6.54 -9.55 4.06
C TYR A 114 -7.21 -8.35 3.40
N GLU A 115 -8.16 -8.61 2.52
CA GLU A 115 -9.14 -7.62 2.08
C GLU A 115 -9.96 -7.15 3.29
N LEU A 116 -10.43 -5.89 3.27
CA LEU A 116 -11.33 -5.35 4.29
C LEU A 116 -12.60 -6.21 4.33
N THR A 117 -12.91 -6.82 5.48
CA THR A 117 -14.05 -7.72 5.59
C THR A 117 -15.37 -6.97 5.79
N ARG A 118 -16.49 -7.64 5.52
CA ARG A 118 -17.83 -7.07 5.70
C ARG A 118 -18.07 -6.60 7.13
N ASP A 119 -17.70 -7.40 8.13
CA ASP A 119 -17.88 -7.01 9.54
C ASP A 119 -16.95 -5.84 9.93
N GLN A 120 -15.71 -5.82 9.43
CA GLN A 120 -14.78 -4.69 9.65
C GLN A 120 -15.33 -3.38 9.03
N HIS A 121 -15.81 -3.44 7.78
CA HIS A 121 -16.41 -2.29 7.12
C HIS A 121 -17.68 -1.81 7.85
N ALA A 122 -18.53 -2.75 8.27
CA ALA A 122 -19.74 -2.45 9.05
C ALA A 122 -19.41 -1.80 10.42
N ALA A 123 -18.31 -2.19 11.07
CA ALA A 123 -17.80 -1.54 12.27
C ALA A 123 -17.35 -0.09 12.00
N LEU A 124 -16.63 0.17 10.90
CA LEU A 124 -16.23 1.52 10.48
C LEU A 124 -17.44 2.42 10.16
N LEU A 125 -18.53 1.84 9.65
CA LEU A 125 -19.80 2.52 9.43
C LEU A 125 -20.61 2.72 10.72
N GLY A 126 -20.16 2.18 11.86
CA GLY A 126 -20.80 2.33 13.17
C GLY A 126 -21.98 1.39 13.42
N THR A 127 -22.25 0.42 12.54
CA THR A 127 -23.35 -0.54 12.71
C THR A 127 -23.04 -1.65 13.73
N CYS A 128 -21.76 -1.86 14.04
CA CYS A 128 -21.27 -2.78 15.08
C CYS A 128 -21.90 -4.19 15.03
N PRO A 129 -21.68 -4.98 13.96
CA PRO A 129 -22.18 -6.35 13.92
C PRO A 129 -21.48 -7.23 14.96
N ARG A 130 -22.15 -8.31 15.36
CA ARG A 130 -21.49 -9.40 16.10
C ARG A 130 -20.57 -10.16 15.13
N PRO A 131 -19.27 -10.33 15.45
CA PRO A 131 -18.33 -10.95 14.53
C PRO A 131 -18.74 -12.40 14.20
N SER A 132 -18.65 -12.74 12.92
CA SER A 132 -19.04 -14.06 12.41
C SER A 132 -18.19 -14.51 11.22
N LEU A 133 -18.10 -15.81 10.97
CA LEU A 133 -17.43 -16.34 9.77
C LEU A 133 -18.11 -15.89 8.47
N ALA A 134 -19.42 -15.64 8.51
CA ALA A 134 -20.11 -15.09 7.36
C ALA A 134 -19.64 -13.65 7.08
N GLY A 135 -19.29 -12.90 8.12
CA GLY A 135 -18.84 -11.51 8.05
C GLY A 135 -17.35 -11.33 7.75
N THR A 136 -16.57 -12.41 7.76
CA THR A 136 -15.18 -12.41 7.30
C THR A 136 -15.03 -12.56 5.78
N VAL A 137 -16.12 -12.56 5.00
CA VAL A 137 -16.04 -12.35 3.54
C VAL A 137 -15.60 -10.90 3.26
N PRO A 138 -14.92 -10.60 2.16
CA PRO A 138 -14.57 -9.23 1.82
C PRO A 138 -15.81 -8.35 1.70
N ALA A 139 -15.69 -7.11 2.15
CA ALA A 139 -16.62 -6.06 1.79
C ALA A 139 -16.50 -5.83 0.29
N SER A 140 -17.64 -5.95 -0.40
CA SER A 140 -17.72 -5.81 -1.84
C SER A 140 -18.84 -4.84 -2.24
N GLY A 141 -18.97 -4.53 -3.53
CA GLY A 141 -19.92 -3.49 -3.97
C GLY A 141 -19.48 -2.10 -3.54
N LEU A 142 -18.17 -1.88 -3.41
CA LEU A 142 -17.60 -0.59 -3.06
C LEU A 142 -17.33 0.23 -4.32
N SER A 143 -17.64 1.52 -4.31
CA SER A 143 -17.04 2.46 -5.25
C SER A 143 -15.66 2.89 -4.75
N TRP A 144 -14.89 3.57 -5.61
CA TRP A 144 -13.64 4.20 -5.19
C TRP A 144 -13.85 5.17 -4.02
N PHE A 145 -14.98 5.90 -4.01
CA PHE A 145 -15.31 6.81 -2.92
C PHE A 145 -15.59 6.08 -1.60
N ASP A 146 -16.29 4.95 -1.63
CA ASP A 146 -16.55 4.14 -0.44
C ASP A 146 -15.25 3.58 0.15
N ALA A 147 -14.34 3.13 -0.72
CA ALA A 147 -13.04 2.62 -0.31
C ALA A 147 -12.16 3.71 0.35
N VAL A 148 -12.16 4.93 -0.21
CA VAL A 148 -11.51 6.10 0.40
C VAL A 148 -12.21 6.48 1.72
N ASP A 149 -13.53 6.41 1.79
CA ASP A 149 -14.30 6.73 3.00
C ASP A 149 -14.00 5.75 4.13
N ALA A 150 -13.83 4.46 3.83
CA ALA A 150 -13.41 3.45 4.81
C ALA A 150 -12.03 3.78 5.41
N ALA A 151 -11.06 4.14 4.56
CA ALA A 151 -9.72 4.56 5.00
C ALA A 151 -9.76 5.84 5.86
N ARG A 152 -10.57 6.83 5.46
CA ARG A 152 -10.81 8.07 6.21
C ARG A 152 -11.37 7.78 7.60
N ARG A 153 -12.46 7.00 7.69
CA ARG A 153 -13.12 6.62 8.95
C ARG A 153 -12.17 5.88 9.89
N MET A 154 -11.39 4.94 9.36
CA MET A 154 -10.42 4.19 10.15
C MET A 154 -9.36 5.12 10.74
N THR A 155 -8.81 6.04 9.94
CA THR A 155 -7.84 7.04 10.41
C THR A 155 -8.42 7.94 11.49
N GLU A 156 -9.61 8.52 11.25
CA GLU A 156 -10.29 9.40 12.21
C GLU A 156 -10.56 8.69 13.53
N TRP A 157 -11.06 7.45 13.47
CA TRP A 157 -11.35 6.67 14.67
C TRP A 157 -10.07 6.32 15.44
N LEU A 158 -9.02 5.84 14.77
CA LEU A 158 -7.74 5.50 15.39
C LEU A 158 -7.12 6.72 16.08
N ARG A 159 -7.14 7.89 15.43
CA ARG A 159 -6.63 9.14 16.01
C ARG A 159 -7.34 9.52 17.31
N GLN A 160 -8.65 9.30 17.38
CA GLN A 160 -9.47 9.70 18.52
C GLN A 160 -9.46 8.67 19.66
N ASN A 161 -9.42 7.38 19.31
CA ASN A 161 -9.67 6.29 20.26
C ASN A 161 -8.42 5.47 20.56
N ALA A 162 -7.47 5.38 19.62
CA ALA A 162 -6.25 4.59 19.74
C ALA A 162 -5.01 5.34 19.21
N PRO A 163 -4.71 6.57 19.70
CA PRO A 163 -3.69 7.43 19.10
C PRO A 163 -2.28 6.80 19.04
N GLY A 164 -1.96 5.87 19.94
CA GLY A 164 -0.69 5.13 19.96
C GLY A 164 -0.66 3.86 19.11
N ALA A 165 -1.76 3.46 18.47
CA ALA A 165 -1.82 2.21 17.71
C ALA A 165 -1.23 2.33 16.30
N LEU A 166 -1.27 3.52 15.70
CA LEU A 166 -0.67 3.75 14.39
C LEU A 166 0.86 3.81 14.50
N PRO A 167 1.61 3.20 13.58
CA PRO A 167 3.07 3.38 13.54
C PRO A 167 3.41 4.85 13.29
N HIS A 168 4.55 5.29 13.81
CA HIS A 168 5.03 6.66 13.72
C HIS A 168 6.35 6.70 12.95
N GLU A 169 6.61 7.83 12.31
CA GLU A 169 7.92 8.18 11.79
C GLU A 169 8.25 9.59 12.28
N ASP A 170 9.36 9.73 13.01
CA ASP A 170 9.61 10.88 13.88
C ASP A 170 8.41 11.13 14.83
N GLU A 171 7.93 12.37 14.96
CA GLU A 171 6.79 12.73 15.83
C GLU A 171 5.42 12.51 15.17
N ALA A 172 5.41 12.05 13.92
CA ALA A 172 4.20 12.08 13.11
C ALA A 172 3.62 10.67 12.92
N PRO A 173 2.37 10.47 13.32
CA PRO A 173 1.74 9.18 13.15
C PRO A 173 1.29 8.92 11.70
N GLY A 174 1.33 7.66 11.30
CA GLY A 174 0.81 7.19 10.02
C GLY A 174 -0.70 7.36 9.89
N TYR A 175 -1.25 7.16 8.69
CA TYR A 175 -2.68 7.23 8.38
C TYR A 175 -3.06 6.14 7.38
N ILE A 176 -4.34 5.78 7.33
CA ILE A 176 -4.83 4.72 6.46
C ILE A 176 -5.19 5.29 5.09
N ARG A 177 -4.83 4.57 4.03
CA ARG A 177 -5.19 4.90 2.64
C ARG A 177 -5.30 3.63 1.78
N LEU A 178 -5.73 3.81 0.55
CA LEU A 178 -5.63 2.80 -0.50
C LEU A 178 -4.14 2.55 -0.86
N PRO A 179 -3.77 1.32 -1.29
CA PRO A 179 -2.47 1.05 -1.85
C PRO A 179 -2.28 1.78 -3.18
N THR A 180 -1.04 2.15 -3.47
CA THR A 180 -0.67 2.43 -4.86
C THR A 180 -0.50 1.13 -5.65
N GLU A 181 -0.58 1.18 -6.98
CA GLU A 181 -0.30 0.01 -7.82
C GLU A 181 1.11 -0.55 -7.57
N VAL A 182 2.07 0.34 -7.31
CA VAL A 182 3.48 0.00 -7.05
C VAL A 182 3.61 -0.78 -5.75
N GLU A 183 3.02 -0.27 -4.67
CA GLU A 183 3.01 -0.97 -3.37
C GLU A 183 2.31 -2.31 -3.48
N TRP A 184 1.12 -2.33 -4.08
CA TRP A 184 0.34 -3.54 -4.22
C TRP A 184 1.11 -4.63 -4.97
N GLU A 185 1.61 -4.33 -6.17
CA GLU A 185 2.30 -5.33 -6.98
C GLU A 185 3.61 -5.78 -6.33
N TYR A 186 4.35 -4.86 -5.72
CA TYR A 186 5.58 -5.20 -5.00
C TYR A 186 5.30 -6.20 -3.88
N ALA A 187 4.31 -5.92 -3.03
CA ALA A 187 3.93 -6.80 -1.94
C ALA A 187 3.42 -8.15 -2.44
N VAL A 188 2.56 -8.15 -3.48
CA VAL A 188 1.96 -9.37 -4.06
C VAL A 188 3.00 -10.30 -4.69
N ARG A 189 4.03 -9.75 -5.34
CA ARG A 189 5.14 -10.51 -5.92
C ARG A 189 6.06 -11.17 -4.89
N GLY A 190 5.96 -10.80 -3.61
CA GLY A 190 6.85 -11.28 -2.56
C GLY A 190 7.84 -10.22 -2.04
N GLY A 191 7.87 -9.02 -2.63
CA GLY A 191 8.72 -7.92 -2.19
C GLY A 191 10.20 -8.32 -2.05
N ALA A 192 10.79 -7.97 -0.90
CA ALA A 192 12.16 -8.36 -0.56
C ALA A 192 12.30 -9.79 -0.02
N ALA A 193 11.19 -10.50 0.23
CA ALA A 193 11.21 -11.90 0.70
C ALA A 193 11.56 -12.90 -0.42
N VAL A 194 11.64 -12.44 -1.66
CA VAL A 194 12.03 -13.24 -2.83
C VAL A 194 13.16 -12.57 -3.59
N ASP A 195 13.97 -13.36 -4.30
CA ASP A 195 15.01 -12.83 -5.17
C ASP A 195 14.44 -12.26 -6.48
N GLY A 196 15.26 -11.54 -7.23
CA GLY A 196 14.84 -10.87 -8.47
C GLY A 196 14.38 -11.82 -9.58
N SER A 197 14.88 -13.06 -9.63
CA SER A 197 14.47 -14.04 -10.64
C SER A 197 13.06 -14.57 -10.38
N VAL A 198 12.66 -14.64 -9.11
CA VAL A 198 11.30 -15.00 -8.69
C VAL A 198 10.36 -13.80 -8.79
N PHE A 199 10.80 -12.62 -8.36
CA PHE A 199 10.00 -11.39 -8.36
C PHE A 199 9.39 -11.07 -9.74
N ASN A 200 10.16 -11.29 -10.81
CA ASN A 200 9.75 -10.96 -12.18
C ASN A 200 8.82 -11.99 -12.85
N GLN A 201 8.45 -13.07 -12.15
CA GLN A 201 7.56 -14.11 -12.70
C GLN A 201 6.11 -13.65 -12.78
N ARG A 202 5.26 -14.44 -13.45
CA ARG A 202 3.83 -14.11 -13.64
C ARG A 202 3.07 -14.07 -12.32
N THR A 203 3.37 -15.02 -11.44
CA THR A 203 2.85 -15.10 -10.08
C THR A 203 4.02 -15.13 -9.10
N TYR A 204 3.74 -14.92 -7.81
CA TYR A 204 4.68 -15.36 -6.78
C TYR A 204 4.84 -16.90 -6.82
N PRO A 205 5.85 -17.49 -6.15
CA PRO A 205 6.12 -18.92 -6.23
C PRO A 205 5.02 -19.70 -5.50
N LEU A 206 4.02 -20.16 -6.26
CA LEU A 206 2.90 -20.93 -5.73
C LEU A 206 3.36 -22.32 -5.29
N ASP A 207 2.96 -22.76 -4.11
CA ASP A 207 3.07 -24.16 -3.68
C ASP A 207 1.84 -24.94 -4.16
N GLY A 208 1.81 -25.29 -5.45
CA GLY A 208 0.71 -26.02 -6.07
C GLY A 208 -0.15 -25.19 -7.04
N PRO A 209 -1.36 -25.67 -7.39
CA PRO A 209 -2.22 -25.01 -8.36
C PRO A 209 -2.85 -23.72 -7.83
N MET A 210 -3.24 -22.82 -8.76
CA MET A 210 -3.87 -21.52 -8.43
C MET A 210 -5.05 -21.63 -7.45
N ARG A 211 -5.86 -22.69 -7.52
CA ARG A 211 -7.02 -22.88 -6.61
C ARG A 211 -6.67 -23.00 -5.12
N ASP A 212 -5.41 -23.31 -4.79
CA ASP A 212 -4.93 -23.43 -3.42
C ASP A 212 -4.39 -22.08 -2.88
N HIS A 213 -4.32 -21.06 -3.76
CA HIS A 213 -3.69 -19.76 -3.53
C HIS A 213 -4.57 -18.56 -3.95
N GLY A 214 -5.63 -18.79 -4.72
CA GLY A 214 -6.52 -17.76 -5.22
C GLY A 214 -7.95 -18.23 -5.50
N TRP A 215 -8.90 -17.34 -5.26
CA TRP A 215 -10.33 -17.60 -5.44
C TRP A 215 -10.81 -17.15 -6.81
N HIS A 216 -10.97 -18.10 -7.73
CA HIS A 216 -11.30 -17.83 -9.11
C HIS A 216 -12.63 -18.48 -9.53
N GLN A 217 -13.09 -18.12 -10.73
CA GLN A 217 -14.22 -18.79 -11.35
C GLN A 217 -13.86 -20.26 -11.61
N GLY A 218 -14.71 -21.18 -11.15
CA GLY A 218 -14.50 -22.61 -11.33
C GLY A 218 -15.33 -23.46 -10.38
N ALA A 219 -15.68 -24.68 -10.81
CA ALA A 219 -16.39 -25.65 -9.99
C ALA A 219 -15.54 -26.16 -8.80
N ASP A 220 -14.22 -26.07 -8.91
CA ASP A 220 -13.23 -26.46 -7.91
C ASP A 220 -12.71 -25.28 -7.07
N SER A 221 -13.28 -24.07 -7.23
CA SER A 221 -12.87 -22.86 -6.50
C SER A 221 -14.10 -22.06 -5.98
N ALA A 222 -14.26 -20.80 -6.37
CA ALA A 222 -15.24 -19.89 -5.78
C ALA A 222 -16.69 -20.14 -6.25
N ARG A 223 -16.90 -20.74 -7.43
CA ARG A 223 -18.22 -20.89 -8.07
C ARG A 223 -19.02 -19.56 -8.10
N GLY A 224 -18.34 -18.44 -8.30
CA GLY A 224 -18.96 -17.11 -8.30
C GLY A 224 -19.47 -16.65 -6.93
N ASN A 225 -18.97 -17.21 -5.83
CA ASN A 225 -19.31 -16.77 -4.47
C ASN A 225 -18.06 -16.28 -3.74
N LEU A 226 -18.15 -15.09 -3.14
CA LEU A 226 -17.12 -14.57 -2.25
C LEU A 226 -16.83 -15.56 -1.11
N ARG A 227 -15.57 -15.62 -0.69
CA ARG A 227 -15.11 -16.54 0.34
C ARG A 227 -14.60 -15.79 1.56
N PRO A 228 -14.71 -16.38 2.76
CA PRO A 228 -14.02 -15.86 3.93
C PRO A 228 -12.53 -15.68 3.64
N VAL A 229 -11.97 -14.57 4.07
CA VAL A 229 -10.54 -14.25 3.88
C VAL A 229 -9.63 -15.23 4.62
N GLY A 230 -8.42 -15.42 4.11
CA GLY A 230 -7.35 -16.17 4.77
C GLY A 230 -7.55 -17.68 4.79
N LEU A 231 -8.35 -18.22 3.87
CA LEU A 231 -8.58 -19.67 3.76
C LEU A 231 -7.55 -20.39 2.87
N LEU A 232 -6.95 -19.67 1.92
CA LEU A 232 -5.95 -20.20 0.99
C LEU A 232 -4.53 -19.78 1.40
N GLY A 233 -3.53 -20.38 0.76
CA GLY A 233 -2.12 -20.12 1.03
C GLY A 233 -1.75 -18.65 0.87
N PRO A 234 -0.92 -18.08 1.76
CA PRO A 234 -0.43 -16.72 1.60
C PRO A 234 0.69 -16.64 0.56
N ASN A 235 0.97 -15.43 0.09
CA ASN A 235 2.18 -15.14 -0.64
C ASN A 235 3.42 -15.08 0.30
N PRO A 236 4.66 -14.94 -0.23
CA PRO A 236 5.89 -14.94 0.59
C PRO A 236 5.98 -13.85 1.67
N VAL A 237 5.22 -12.75 1.54
CA VAL A 237 5.17 -11.69 2.56
C VAL A 237 4.16 -12.03 3.66
N GLY A 238 3.22 -12.94 3.42
CA GLY A 238 2.16 -13.30 4.38
C GLY A 238 0.77 -12.76 4.03
N LEU A 239 0.60 -12.18 2.83
CA LEU A 239 -0.68 -11.67 2.34
C LEU A 239 -1.53 -12.80 1.78
N HIS A 240 -2.82 -12.78 2.11
CA HIS A 240 -3.79 -13.74 1.59
C HIS A 240 -4.74 -13.07 0.59
N ASP A 241 -5.38 -13.91 -0.25
CA ASP A 241 -6.43 -13.49 -1.18
C ASP A 241 -5.97 -12.41 -2.16
N VAL A 242 -4.68 -12.39 -2.50
CA VAL A 242 -4.10 -11.42 -3.46
C VAL A 242 -4.42 -11.78 -4.92
N TYR A 243 -4.89 -13.01 -5.14
CA TYR A 243 -5.38 -13.49 -6.43
C TYR A 243 -6.85 -13.91 -6.30
N GLY A 244 -7.74 -13.18 -6.96
CA GLY A 244 -9.16 -13.46 -6.98
C GLY A 244 -9.91 -12.93 -5.74
N ASN A 245 -11.02 -13.58 -5.39
CA ASN A 245 -11.99 -13.13 -4.38
C ASN A 245 -12.65 -11.79 -4.78
N VAL A 246 -12.19 -10.65 -4.27
CA VAL A 246 -12.54 -9.34 -4.82
C VAL A 246 -11.36 -8.71 -5.54
N GLU A 247 -11.65 -7.97 -6.59
CA GLU A 247 -10.68 -7.05 -7.15
C GLU A 247 -10.43 -5.90 -6.17
N GLU A 248 -9.17 -5.52 -6.00
CA GLU A 248 -8.78 -4.51 -5.02
C GLU A 248 -8.66 -3.14 -5.69
N ILE A 249 -9.37 -2.13 -5.18
CA ILE A 249 -9.32 -0.75 -5.69
C ILE A 249 -8.02 -0.05 -5.27
N MET A 250 -7.35 0.61 -6.22
CA MET A 250 -6.10 1.34 -5.99
C MET A 250 -6.33 2.84 -5.75
N PHE A 251 -5.30 3.51 -5.23
CA PHE A 251 -5.38 4.93 -4.87
C PHE A 251 -5.39 5.86 -6.08
N GLU A 252 -4.52 5.61 -7.05
CA GLU A 252 -4.34 6.41 -8.26
C GLU A 252 -5.29 5.99 -9.40
N PRO A 253 -5.57 6.90 -10.36
CA PRO A 253 -6.29 6.54 -11.56
C PRO A 253 -5.46 5.62 -12.47
N PHE A 254 -6.15 4.84 -13.30
CA PHE A 254 -5.53 4.06 -14.35
C PHE A 254 -4.68 4.94 -15.28
N ARG A 255 -3.54 4.42 -15.70
CA ARG A 255 -2.71 4.99 -16.76
C ARG A 255 -2.19 3.86 -17.62
N LEU A 256 -2.41 3.94 -18.94
CA LEU A 256 -1.87 2.95 -19.86
C LEU A 256 -0.33 2.93 -19.81
N ASN A 257 0.23 1.76 -20.04
CA ASN A 257 1.65 1.57 -20.30
C ASN A 257 2.00 2.11 -21.70
N ALA A 258 2.85 3.13 -21.73
CA ALA A 258 3.40 3.74 -22.93
C ALA A 258 4.84 3.25 -23.16
N LEU A 259 4.99 1.94 -23.38
CA LEU A 259 6.26 1.23 -23.61
C LEU A 259 7.31 1.50 -22.51
N GLY A 260 7.11 0.90 -21.34
CA GLY A 260 8.10 0.96 -20.24
C GLY A 260 7.82 2.02 -19.18
N ARG A 261 6.80 2.86 -19.39
CA ARG A 261 6.39 3.93 -18.47
C ARG A 261 4.88 4.12 -18.46
N LEU A 262 4.36 4.86 -17.49
CA LEU A 262 2.96 5.29 -17.51
C LEU A 262 2.76 6.45 -18.49
N HIS A 263 1.61 6.45 -19.17
CA HIS A 263 1.17 7.56 -20.00
C HIS A 263 0.78 8.79 -19.15
N GLY A 264 0.82 9.97 -19.78
CA GLY A 264 0.52 11.24 -19.11
C GLY A 264 -0.96 11.44 -18.79
N GLN A 265 -1.85 10.77 -19.54
CA GLN A 265 -3.30 10.84 -19.34
C GLN A 265 -3.75 9.93 -18.19
N ALA A 266 -4.47 10.50 -17.23
CA ALA A 266 -5.20 9.76 -16.20
C ALA A 266 -6.53 9.26 -16.76
N GLY A 267 -6.86 8.01 -16.46
CA GLY A 267 -8.10 7.33 -16.82
C GLY A 267 -9.03 7.14 -15.62
N GLY A 268 -9.72 6.01 -15.61
CA GLY A 268 -10.71 5.63 -14.59
C GLY A 268 -10.11 5.02 -13.32
N VAL A 269 -10.94 4.27 -12.60
CA VAL A 269 -10.50 3.50 -11.43
C VAL A 269 -9.69 2.31 -11.92
N VAL A 270 -8.52 2.08 -11.30
CA VAL A 270 -7.77 0.85 -11.51
C VAL A 270 -7.99 -0.12 -10.36
N THR A 271 -8.25 -1.38 -10.74
CA THR A 271 -8.34 -2.51 -9.81
C THR A 271 -7.26 -3.54 -10.10
N ARG A 272 -6.94 -4.37 -9.11
CA ARG A 272 -5.87 -5.38 -9.15
C ARG A 272 -6.32 -6.73 -8.61
N GLY A 273 -5.57 -7.78 -8.93
CA GLY A 273 -5.70 -9.10 -8.31
C GLY A 273 -6.77 -10.01 -8.92
N GLY A 274 -7.73 -9.47 -9.68
CA GLY A 274 -8.84 -10.24 -10.23
C GLY A 274 -9.87 -10.61 -9.15
N SER A 275 -10.92 -11.34 -9.51
CA SER A 275 -12.01 -11.70 -8.59
C SER A 275 -12.44 -13.15 -8.73
N ILE A 276 -13.46 -13.54 -7.96
CA ILE A 276 -14.21 -14.79 -8.14
C ILE A 276 -14.79 -15.01 -9.54
N LEU A 277 -14.81 -13.97 -10.39
CA LEU A 277 -15.28 -14.04 -11.78
C LEU A 277 -14.13 -14.23 -12.78
N SER A 278 -12.88 -14.03 -12.37
CA SER A 278 -11.70 -14.24 -13.19
C SER A 278 -11.39 -15.74 -13.37
N ARG A 279 -10.83 -16.13 -14.51
CA ARG A 279 -10.32 -17.48 -14.73
C ARG A 279 -8.96 -17.63 -14.05
N ALA A 280 -8.63 -18.84 -13.60
CA ALA A 280 -7.33 -19.14 -12.99
C ALA A 280 -6.13 -18.71 -13.85
N SER A 281 -6.23 -18.82 -15.18
CA SER A 281 -5.19 -18.43 -16.13
C SER A 281 -4.99 -16.91 -16.26
N GLU A 282 -5.98 -16.11 -15.88
CA GLU A 282 -5.93 -14.64 -15.96
C GLU A 282 -5.25 -14.03 -14.73
N LEU A 283 -5.33 -14.71 -13.60
CA LEU A 283 -4.73 -14.25 -12.33
C LEU A 283 -3.21 -14.18 -12.44
N SER A 284 -2.67 -13.03 -12.07
CA SER A 284 -1.24 -12.76 -12.06
C SER A 284 -0.93 -11.57 -11.14
N SER A 285 0.35 -11.44 -10.73
CA SER A 285 0.80 -10.28 -9.96
C SER A 285 0.68 -8.96 -10.73
N GLY A 286 0.68 -9.03 -12.07
CA GLY A 286 0.59 -7.87 -12.97
C GLY A 286 -0.82 -7.53 -13.42
N LEU A 287 -1.85 -8.32 -13.07
CA LEU A 287 -3.23 -8.12 -13.55
C LEU A 287 -3.79 -6.79 -13.04
N ARG A 288 -4.16 -5.91 -13.96
CA ARG A 288 -4.91 -4.67 -13.68
C ARG A 288 -6.04 -4.49 -14.67
N GLN A 289 -7.12 -3.87 -14.20
CA GLN A 289 -8.29 -3.53 -15.01
C GLN A 289 -8.65 -2.07 -14.80
N GLU A 290 -9.23 -1.46 -15.83
CA GLU A 290 -9.75 -0.09 -15.78
C GLU A 290 -11.28 -0.12 -15.82
N PHE A 291 -11.89 0.66 -14.94
CA PHE A 291 -13.33 0.88 -14.92
C PHE A 291 -13.66 2.38 -14.88
N PRO A 292 -14.78 2.81 -15.47
CA PRO A 292 -15.20 4.21 -15.36
C PRO A 292 -15.49 4.56 -13.90
N VAL A 293 -15.15 5.79 -13.50
CA VAL A 293 -15.40 6.27 -12.12
C VAL A 293 -16.91 6.42 -11.87
N TYR A 294 -17.65 6.84 -12.90
CA TYR A 294 -19.10 7.04 -12.86
C TYR A 294 -19.78 6.23 -13.96
N SER A 295 -20.96 5.71 -13.64
CA SER A 295 -21.85 5.05 -14.58
C SER A 295 -22.27 6.03 -15.69
N MET A 296 -22.15 5.60 -16.94
CA MET A 296 -22.55 6.40 -18.10
C MET A 296 -24.07 6.51 -18.24
N THR A 297 -24.84 5.69 -17.53
CA THR A 297 -26.31 5.65 -17.62
C THR A 297 -26.99 6.59 -16.63
N ASP A 298 -26.50 6.64 -15.39
CA ASP A 298 -27.15 7.38 -14.29
C ASP A 298 -26.21 8.32 -13.52
N GLY A 299 -24.92 8.37 -13.88
CA GLY A 299 -23.93 9.27 -13.28
C GLY A 299 -23.53 8.91 -11.85
N ARG A 300 -23.97 7.77 -11.31
CA ARG A 300 -23.59 7.33 -9.97
C ARG A 300 -22.17 6.73 -9.97
N PRO A 301 -21.45 6.79 -8.84
CA PRO A 301 -20.18 6.07 -8.71
C PRO A 301 -20.33 4.60 -9.07
N VAL A 302 -19.38 4.07 -9.85
CA VAL A 302 -19.37 2.64 -10.17
C VAL A 302 -18.96 1.84 -8.94
N ALA A 303 -19.80 0.89 -8.57
CA ALA A 303 -19.60 -0.04 -7.47
C ALA A 303 -20.05 -1.43 -7.94
N LEU A 304 -19.09 -2.29 -8.30
CA LEU A 304 -19.39 -3.66 -8.76
C LEU A 304 -19.33 -4.64 -7.59
N ASP A 305 -20.11 -5.72 -7.65
CA ASP A 305 -20.14 -6.76 -6.60
C ASP A 305 -18.77 -7.42 -6.34
N THR A 306 -17.82 -7.25 -7.26
CA THR A 306 -16.43 -7.73 -7.15
C THR A 306 -15.45 -6.66 -6.67
N PHE A 307 -15.88 -5.40 -6.48
CA PHE A 307 -15.00 -4.33 -6.00
C PHE A 307 -14.89 -4.35 -4.49
N GLY A 308 -13.69 -4.65 -4.00
CA GLY A 308 -13.32 -4.52 -2.61
C GLY A 308 -12.06 -3.68 -2.45
N VAL A 309 -11.42 -3.83 -1.29
CA VAL A 309 -10.28 -2.99 -0.92
C VAL A 309 -9.35 -3.68 0.06
N ARG A 310 -8.05 -3.44 -0.11
CA ARG A 310 -7.02 -3.65 0.91
C ARG A 310 -6.46 -2.29 1.30
N LEU A 311 -6.05 -2.14 2.56
CA LEU A 311 -5.62 -0.85 3.10
C LEU A 311 -4.11 -0.83 3.36
N VAL A 312 -3.49 0.32 3.23
CA VAL A 312 -2.06 0.56 3.52
C VAL A 312 -1.94 1.66 4.57
N ILE A 313 -0.92 1.56 5.43
CA ILE A 313 -0.55 2.64 6.33
C ILE A 313 0.48 3.54 5.62
N GLY A 314 0.05 4.76 5.31
CA GLY A 314 0.89 5.82 4.78
C GLY A 314 1.42 6.76 5.87
N ILE A 315 2.32 7.63 5.47
CA ILE A 315 2.87 8.70 6.29
C ILE A 315 3.10 9.93 5.40
N HIS A 316 2.97 11.14 5.93
CA HIS A 316 3.25 12.33 5.12
C HIS A 316 4.76 12.50 4.94
N LEU A 317 5.20 13.13 3.84
CA LEU A 317 6.65 13.33 3.60
C LEU A 317 7.21 14.60 4.27
N SER A 318 6.37 15.61 4.50
CA SER A 318 6.78 16.94 5.02
C SER A 318 6.24 17.19 6.43
N LEU A 319 6.67 16.36 7.38
CA LEU A 319 6.08 16.31 8.73
C LEU A 319 6.77 17.21 9.77
N SER A 320 8.07 17.45 9.61
CA SER A 320 8.85 18.30 10.50
C SER A 320 9.86 19.10 9.69
N THR A 321 10.27 20.25 10.23
CA THR A 321 11.36 21.05 9.65
C THR A 321 12.63 20.21 9.48
N GLU A 322 12.93 19.33 10.44
CA GLU A 322 14.07 18.43 10.38
C GLU A 322 13.97 17.44 9.22
N ARG A 323 12.84 16.72 9.07
CA ARG A 323 12.65 15.78 7.97
C ARG A 323 12.63 16.47 6.61
N THR A 324 11.97 17.63 6.50
CA THR A 324 11.99 18.43 5.27
C THR A 324 13.41 18.90 4.92
N ASN A 325 14.22 19.30 5.90
CA ASN A 325 15.61 19.66 5.68
C ASN A 325 16.46 18.45 5.28
N ARG A 326 16.29 17.29 5.94
CA ARG A 326 16.96 16.03 5.56
C ARG A 326 16.65 15.65 4.12
N LEU A 327 15.37 15.66 3.72
CA LEU A 327 14.94 15.38 2.34
C LEU A 327 15.48 16.40 1.33
N ARG A 328 15.46 17.69 1.67
CA ARG A 328 15.98 18.76 0.81
C ARG A 328 17.48 18.60 0.57
N ASN A 329 18.26 18.40 1.64
CA ASN A 329 19.70 18.24 1.55
C ASN A 329 20.04 16.98 0.74
N ALA A 330 19.38 15.86 1.07
CA ALA A 330 19.50 14.61 0.31
C ALA A 330 19.16 14.74 -1.19
N TRP A 331 18.21 15.61 -1.54
CA TRP A 331 17.91 15.92 -2.95
C TRP A 331 19.00 16.79 -3.59
N LEU A 332 19.47 17.83 -2.90
CA LEU A 332 20.54 18.71 -3.37
C LEU A 332 21.85 17.96 -3.60
N ASP A 333 22.21 17.05 -2.69
CA ASP A 333 23.41 16.23 -2.81
C ASP A 333 23.36 15.39 -4.10
N ARG A 334 22.24 14.70 -4.34
CA ARG A 334 22.06 13.93 -5.59
C ARG A 334 22.00 14.81 -6.84
N PHE A 335 21.41 15.99 -6.75
CA PHE A 335 21.39 16.94 -7.87
C PHE A 335 22.82 17.38 -8.23
N ASN A 336 23.63 17.72 -7.24
CA ASN A 336 25.02 18.12 -7.44
C ASN A 336 25.88 16.97 -7.97
N ASP A 337 25.69 15.74 -7.47
CA ASP A 337 26.36 14.54 -7.99
C ASP A 337 25.96 14.25 -9.45
N SER A 338 24.73 14.58 -9.85
CA SER A 338 24.25 14.40 -11.23
C SER A 338 24.73 15.48 -12.22
N GLY A 339 25.27 16.61 -11.72
CA GLY A 339 25.67 17.77 -12.51
C GLY A 339 26.97 17.62 -13.31
N ASP A 340 27.75 16.55 -13.06
CA ASP A 340 29.03 16.27 -13.74
C ASP A 340 28.91 15.19 -14.85
N ALA A 341 27.71 14.63 -15.06
CA ALA A 341 27.48 13.63 -16.12
C ALA A 341 27.03 14.32 -17.42
N ASP A 342 27.89 14.32 -18.42
CA ASP A 342 27.57 14.67 -19.81
C ASP A 342 26.30 13.90 -20.23
N THR A 343 25.16 14.60 -20.26
CA THR A 343 23.81 14.00 -20.38
C THR A 343 23.64 13.05 -21.56
N ASN A 344 24.46 13.21 -22.61
CA ASN A 344 24.45 12.31 -23.76
C ASN A 344 25.41 11.11 -23.59
N ALA A 345 26.54 11.26 -22.89
CA ALA A 345 27.41 10.16 -22.48
C ALA A 345 26.68 9.23 -21.50
N SER A 346 25.88 9.80 -20.59
CA SER A 346 24.99 9.07 -19.69
C SER A 346 23.93 8.25 -20.44
N LEU A 347 23.35 8.77 -21.52
CA LEU A 347 22.38 8.00 -22.32
C LEU A 347 23.02 6.78 -22.98
N THR A 348 24.24 6.91 -23.49
CA THR A 348 25.00 5.79 -24.05
C THR A 348 25.42 4.78 -23.00
N GLU A 349 25.82 5.22 -21.81
CA GLU A 349 26.15 4.34 -20.67
C GLU A 349 24.93 3.57 -20.16
N ILE A 350 23.76 4.22 -20.09
CA ILE A 350 22.48 3.59 -19.75
C ILE A 350 22.09 2.54 -20.80
N LEU A 351 22.24 2.86 -22.09
CA LEU A 351 21.95 1.91 -23.17
C LEU A 351 22.92 0.73 -23.15
N ASP A 352 24.19 0.95 -22.80
CA ASP A 352 25.22 -0.10 -22.71
C ASP A 352 24.94 -1.06 -21.57
N ALA A 353 24.53 -0.56 -20.40
CA ALA A 353 24.10 -1.38 -19.28
C ALA A 353 22.84 -2.20 -19.62
N LEU A 354 21.86 -1.59 -20.30
CA LEU A 354 20.64 -2.29 -20.73
C LEU A 354 20.92 -3.36 -21.79
N ILE A 355 21.86 -3.15 -22.70
CA ILE A 355 22.26 -4.15 -23.71
C ILE A 355 23.01 -5.31 -23.06
N ALA A 356 23.86 -5.04 -22.07
CA ALA A 356 24.65 -6.05 -21.37
C ALA A 356 23.75 -7.08 -20.65
N ASP A 357 22.70 -6.60 -19.99
CA ASP A 357 21.76 -7.43 -19.21
C ASP A 357 20.61 -8.01 -20.03
N GLU A 358 20.47 -7.65 -21.32
CA GLU A 358 19.36 -8.10 -22.16
C GLU A 358 19.62 -9.50 -22.75
N LEU A 359 18.85 -10.48 -22.28
CA LEU A 359 18.92 -11.88 -22.72
C LEU A 359 18.08 -12.15 -23.99
N GLU A 360 17.10 -11.28 -24.30
CA GLU A 360 16.21 -11.45 -25.45
C GLU A 360 16.78 -10.80 -26.72
N LEU A 361 16.87 -11.57 -27.81
CA LEU A 361 17.64 -11.19 -29.00
C LEU A 361 16.97 -10.01 -29.75
N GLU A 362 15.65 -10.01 -29.84
CA GLU A 362 14.89 -8.95 -30.51
C GLU A 362 15.01 -7.62 -29.77
N ARG A 363 15.01 -7.66 -28.43
CA ARG A 363 15.12 -6.48 -27.59
C ARG A 363 16.53 -5.92 -27.56
N ARG A 364 17.54 -6.80 -27.57
CA ARG A 364 18.94 -6.43 -27.74
C ARG A 364 19.17 -5.68 -29.07
N LEU A 365 18.54 -6.12 -30.17
CA LEU A 365 18.63 -5.45 -31.47
C LEU A 365 18.01 -4.04 -31.47
N ILE A 366 16.87 -3.86 -30.79
CA ILE A 366 16.21 -2.55 -30.64
C ILE A 366 17.10 -1.59 -29.84
N LEU A 367 17.69 -2.07 -28.74
CA LEU A 367 18.58 -1.28 -27.89
C LEU A 367 19.86 -0.89 -28.62
N GLU A 368 20.47 -1.80 -29.37
CA GLU A 368 21.62 -1.49 -30.24
C GLU A 368 21.28 -0.44 -31.30
N THR A 369 20.09 -0.53 -31.90
CA THR A 369 19.63 0.47 -32.87
C THR A 369 19.43 1.85 -32.22
N ALA A 370 18.94 1.90 -30.98
CA ALA A 370 18.79 3.13 -30.22
C ALA A 370 20.16 3.72 -29.84
N ARG A 371 21.12 2.89 -29.43
CA ARG A 371 22.51 3.28 -29.15
C ARG A 371 23.19 3.90 -30.36
N LEU A 372 23.08 3.26 -31.53
CA LEU A 372 23.63 3.79 -32.77
C LEU A 372 23.04 5.16 -33.14
N ARG A 373 21.73 5.37 -32.92
CA ARG A 373 21.07 6.67 -33.15
C ARG A 373 21.54 7.74 -32.16
N ALA A 374 21.76 7.38 -30.89
CA ALA A 374 22.30 8.29 -29.88
C ALA A 374 23.75 8.70 -30.22
N ASN A 375 24.60 7.74 -30.61
CA ASN A 375 25.97 7.98 -31.06
C ASN A 375 26.02 8.87 -32.31
N ALA A 376 25.10 8.66 -33.26
CA ALA A 376 25.01 9.49 -34.47
C ALA A 376 24.62 10.94 -34.15
N ARG A 377 23.74 11.17 -33.17
CA ARG A 377 23.38 12.52 -32.70
C ARG A 377 24.54 13.22 -32.01
N LEU A 378 25.32 12.49 -31.22
CA LEU A 378 26.56 12.98 -30.60
C LEU A 378 27.63 13.34 -31.65
N ALA A 379 27.78 12.52 -32.69
CA ALA A 379 28.72 12.78 -33.77
C ALA A 379 28.32 13.98 -34.66
N GLY A 380 27.01 14.23 -34.80
CA GLY A 380 26.45 15.38 -35.55
C GLY A 380 26.41 16.69 -34.76
N ALA A 381 26.63 16.64 -33.44
CA ALA A 381 26.73 17.80 -32.56
C ALA A 381 28.19 18.03 -32.16
N ARG A 382 29.01 18.50 -33.11
CA ARG A 382 30.29 19.16 -32.77
C ARG A 382 30.17 20.65 -33.12
N PRO A 383 30.76 21.54 -32.31
CA PRO A 383 30.47 22.98 -32.28
C PRO A 383 30.73 23.72 -33.59
#